data_AF-A0A0R3X4D0-F1
#
_entry.id   AF-A0A0R3X4D0-F1
#
_cell.length_a   1.000
_cell.length_b   1.000
_cell.length_c   1.000
_cell.angle_alpha   90.00
_cell.angle_beta   90.00
_cell.angle_gamma   90.00
#
_symmetry.space_group_name_H-M   'P 1'
#
loop_
_entity.id
_entity.type
_entity.pdbx_description
1 polymer ?
#
loop_
_entity_poly.entity_id
_entity_poly.type
_entity_poly.pdbx_seq_one_letter_code
_entity_poly.pdbx_strand_id
1 'polypeptide(L)'
;MQNIPHDSSVQHIADAFHTENIHYIDLENLPPDTPTVKLGSDYCCDENGAITLPNFIVAPMMALSMRCKPCSTYEGDIFIDRLDLNLRTGPTLENPKCKVCSLVKWLLTERDPYESTVVALYPEDPLILFEVMREIWSRFTTKVLPFSEQHVKYSTRISYLSLPVGYFYKSPLNIDEPAELMEWPALMDASAEWTNGFMYFLRKDIGERGILSHVACFIFCNLIRIMRHHISKILRPEVKELQPQFHILYAINDRPFLVHQLVAKMAKAIFLLLTEFDPNWIRSYHVVDMSRPKEKSFWYRFCLSIMVENIFAMNMTKAFYDGMQAEQLYLHYSVCETNPSECPCRFARYLESSS
;
A
#
# COMPACT_ATOMS: atom_id res chain seq x y z
N MET A 1 5.61 3.58 24.64
CA MET A 1 4.48 4.01 23.78
C MET A 1 3.75 2.72 23.57
N GLN A 2 2.64 2.53 24.27
CA GLN A 2 1.95 1.25 24.38
C GLN A 2 1.60 0.75 22.97
N ASN A 3 1.95 -0.50 22.63
CA ASN A 3 1.33 -1.19 21.49
C ASN A 3 -0.17 -1.30 21.80
N ILE A 4 -0.98 -0.50 21.13
CA ILE A 4 -2.43 -0.47 21.36
C ILE A 4 -3.04 -1.71 20.69
N PRO A 5 -3.90 -2.46 21.41
CA PRO A 5 -4.44 -3.76 20.96
C PRO A 5 -5.11 -3.76 19.59
N HIS A 6 -5.28 -4.98 19.05
CA HIS A 6 -6.32 -5.32 18.05
C HIS A 6 -7.66 -4.72 18.46
N ASP A 7 -8.45 -4.27 17.47
CA ASP A 7 -9.84 -3.89 17.70
C ASP A 7 -10.67 -5.15 17.98
N SER A 8 -10.41 -5.70 19.16
CA SER A 8 -11.11 -6.79 19.80
C SER A 8 -11.59 -6.20 21.12
N SER A 9 -12.82 -6.51 21.52
CA SER A 9 -13.42 -6.03 22.78
C SER A 9 -12.70 -6.52 24.05
N VAL A 10 -11.48 -7.04 23.93
CA VAL A 10 -10.70 -7.71 24.95
C VAL A 10 -9.41 -6.92 25.19
N GLN A 11 -9.14 -6.55 26.44
CA GLN A 11 -7.91 -5.87 26.80
C GLN A 11 -6.68 -6.77 26.59
N HIS A 12 -5.66 -6.25 25.89
CA HIS A 12 -4.33 -6.84 25.85
C HIS A 12 -3.46 -6.21 26.94
N ILE A 13 -2.50 -6.98 27.47
CA ILE A 13 -1.58 -6.50 28.50
C ILE A 13 -0.74 -5.36 27.91
N ALA A 14 -0.74 -4.21 28.58
CA ALA A 14 0.07 -3.06 28.16
C ALA A 14 1.57 -3.38 28.26
N ASP A 15 2.35 -2.97 27.25
CA ASP A 15 3.81 -3.10 27.14
C ASP A 15 4.52 -3.32 28.48
N ALA A 16 4.80 -4.59 28.79
CA ALA A 16 5.83 -4.97 29.72
C ALA A 16 7.04 -5.35 28.86
N PHE A 17 8.05 -4.49 28.86
CA PHE A 17 9.42 -4.86 28.55
C PHE A 17 9.69 -6.21 29.26
N HIS A 18 10.07 -7.23 28.49
CA HIS A 18 10.26 -8.64 28.88
C HIS A 18 9.02 -9.55 28.75
N THR A 19 8.82 -10.13 27.56
CA THR A 19 8.24 -11.48 27.43
C THR A 19 8.81 -12.19 26.19
N GLU A 20 9.21 -13.45 26.37
CA GLU A 20 10.08 -14.26 25.50
C GLU A 20 9.41 -14.85 24.24
N ASN A 21 8.18 -14.45 23.90
CA ASN A 21 7.37 -15.12 22.85
C ASN A 21 6.90 -14.19 21.71
N ILE A 22 7.69 -13.17 21.33
CA ILE A 22 7.40 -12.39 20.12
C ILE A 22 8.08 -13.07 18.93
N HIS A 23 7.31 -13.86 18.19
CA HIS A 23 7.75 -14.45 16.92
C HIS A 23 7.74 -13.38 15.81
N TYR A 24 8.92 -12.83 15.52
CA TYR A 24 9.17 -12.08 14.30
C TYR A 24 9.29 -13.03 13.10
N ILE A 25 8.94 -12.53 11.92
CA ILE A 25 8.96 -13.25 10.65
C ILE A 25 10.07 -12.67 9.80
N ASP A 26 11.08 -13.50 9.55
CA ASP A 26 12.08 -13.23 8.51
C ASP A 26 11.62 -13.90 7.22
N LEU A 27 11.16 -13.08 6.26
CA LEU A 27 10.62 -13.56 4.99
C LEU A 27 11.70 -14.23 4.13
N GLU A 28 12.97 -13.87 4.27
CA GLU A 28 14.07 -14.45 3.49
C GLU A 28 14.51 -15.81 4.06
N ASN A 29 14.20 -16.07 5.34
CA ASN A 29 14.62 -17.26 6.08
C ASN A 29 13.44 -18.03 6.68
N LEU A 30 12.38 -18.23 5.89
CA LEU A 30 11.22 -19.01 6.30
C LEU A 30 11.56 -20.52 6.41
N PRO A 31 10.92 -21.27 7.34
CA PRO A 31 11.04 -22.71 7.38
C PRO A 31 10.73 -23.36 6.02
N PRO A 32 11.52 -24.35 5.54
CA PRO A 32 11.35 -24.95 4.21
C PRO A 32 9.98 -25.61 3.97
N ASP A 33 9.28 -25.95 5.05
CA ASP A 33 7.97 -26.59 5.07
C ASP A 33 6.83 -25.60 5.30
N THR A 34 7.11 -24.29 5.24
CA THR A 34 6.09 -23.24 5.22
C THR A 34 5.19 -23.44 4.00
N PRO A 35 3.86 -23.61 4.16
CA PRO A 35 2.96 -23.74 3.03
C PRO A 35 3.00 -22.48 2.16
N THR A 36 3.03 -22.66 0.85
CA THR A 36 3.09 -21.57 -0.13
C THR A 36 2.01 -21.71 -1.18
N VAL A 37 1.69 -20.58 -1.82
CA VAL A 37 0.69 -20.44 -2.87
C VAL A 37 1.36 -19.88 -4.12
N LYS A 38 1.02 -20.46 -5.27
CA LYS A 38 1.47 -19.98 -6.58
C LYS A 38 0.56 -18.87 -7.09
N LEU A 39 1.18 -17.83 -7.63
CA LEU A 39 0.54 -16.63 -8.13
C LEU A 39 1.03 -16.31 -9.54
N GLY A 40 0.12 -15.78 -10.37
CA GLY A 40 0.46 -15.21 -11.68
C GLY A 40 1.18 -13.87 -11.56
N SER A 41 1.60 -13.30 -12.70
CA SER A 41 2.33 -12.02 -12.74
C SER A 41 1.51 -10.82 -12.25
N ASP A 42 0.18 -10.94 -12.23
CA ASP A 42 -0.75 -9.95 -11.70
C ASP A 42 -1.12 -10.18 -10.22
N TYR A 43 -0.42 -11.12 -9.56
CA TYR A 43 -0.61 -11.52 -8.17
C TYR A 43 -2.01 -12.06 -7.85
N CYS A 44 -2.71 -12.60 -8.85
CA CYS A 44 -3.87 -13.48 -8.65
C CYS A 44 -3.40 -14.93 -8.45
N CYS A 45 -4.17 -15.73 -7.71
CA CYS A 45 -3.86 -17.16 -7.53
C CYS A 45 -3.93 -17.90 -8.86
N ASP A 46 -2.87 -18.64 -9.17
CA ASP A 46 -2.72 -19.41 -10.41
C ASP A 46 -1.87 -20.64 -10.10
N GLU A 47 -2.42 -21.84 -10.31
CA GLU A 47 -1.72 -23.12 -10.09
C GLU A 47 -0.45 -23.26 -10.94
N ASN A 48 -0.41 -22.57 -12.09
CA ASN A 48 0.73 -22.51 -13.01
C ASN A 48 1.59 -21.25 -12.81
N GLY A 49 1.29 -20.44 -11.79
CA GLY A 49 2.01 -19.22 -11.47
C GLY A 49 3.49 -19.48 -11.11
N ALA A 50 4.35 -18.55 -11.50
CA ALA A 50 5.78 -18.61 -11.20
C ALA A 50 6.14 -17.99 -9.83
N ILE A 51 5.29 -17.11 -9.31
CA ILE A 51 5.53 -16.41 -8.04
C ILE A 51 5.01 -17.28 -6.91
N THR A 52 5.82 -17.49 -5.87
CA THR A 52 5.47 -18.33 -4.73
C THR A 52 5.51 -17.50 -3.45
N LEU A 53 4.38 -17.37 -2.76
CA LEU A 53 4.28 -16.61 -1.50
C LEU A 53 3.73 -17.45 -0.36
N PRO A 54 4.06 -17.15 0.91
CA PRO A 54 3.55 -17.89 2.07
C PRO A 54 2.03 -17.83 2.20
N ASN A 55 1.42 -18.97 2.53
CA ASN A 55 -0.03 -19.10 2.68
C ASN A 55 -0.59 -18.13 3.74
N PHE A 56 0.14 -17.92 4.84
CA PHE A 56 -0.26 -16.99 5.90
C PHE A 56 -0.32 -15.52 5.45
N ILE A 57 0.29 -15.16 4.32
CA ILE A 57 0.14 -13.83 3.69
C ILE A 57 -1.01 -13.85 2.67
N VAL A 58 -1.06 -14.91 1.84
CA VAL A 58 -1.97 -14.97 0.69
C VAL A 58 -3.40 -15.24 1.10
N ALA A 59 -3.66 -16.26 1.92
CA ALA A 59 -5.00 -16.67 2.30
C ALA A 59 -5.86 -15.56 2.94
N PRO A 60 -5.40 -14.83 3.99
CA PRO A 60 -6.23 -13.78 4.59
C PRO A 60 -6.52 -12.62 3.63
N MET A 61 -5.57 -12.25 2.76
CA MET A 61 -5.77 -11.22 1.73
C MET A 61 -6.80 -11.67 0.68
N MET A 62 -6.75 -12.93 0.26
CA MET A 62 -7.69 -13.48 -0.71
C MET A 62 -9.09 -13.64 -0.11
N ALA A 63 -9.21 -14.11 1.12
CA ALA A 63 -10.47 -14.16 1.87
C ALA A 63 -11.09 -12.75 1.98
N LEU A 64 -10.31 -11.75 2.39
CA LEU A 64 -10.77 -10.36 2.44
C LEU A 64 -11.22 -9.85 1.05
N SER A 65 -10.41 -10.10 0.02
CA SER A 65 -10.71 -9.67 -1.35
C SER A 65 -12.03 -10.28 -1.86
N MET A 66 -12.30 -11.56 -1.57
CA MET A 66 -13.56 -12.21 -1.93
C MET A 66 -14.75 -11.61 -1.21
N ARG A 67 -14.61 -11.22 0.07
CA ARG A 67 -15.65 -10.56 0.86
C ARG A 67 -15.95 -9.14 0.39
N CYS A 68 -14.94 -8.41 -0.09
CA CYS A 68 -15.09 -7.04 -0.57
C CYS A 68 -15.70 -6.95 -1.99
N LYS A 69 -15.65 -8.04 -2.78
CA LYS A 69 -16.19 -8.08 -4.15
C LYS A 69 -17.72 -7.82 -4.18
N PRO A 70 -18.23 -7.18 -5.24
CA PRO A 70 -19.61 -6.67 -5.33
C PRO A 70 -20.70 -7.75 -5.49
N CYS A 71 -20.35 -9.03 -5.60
CA CYS A 71 -21.32 -10.13 -5.71
C CYS A 71 -21.76 -10.72 -4.36
N SER A 72 -21.21 -10.25 -3.24
CA SER A 72 -21.72 -10.68 -1.93
C SER A 72 -23.05 -9.98 -1.66
N THR A 73 -24.09 -10.77 -1.39
CA THR A 73 -25.44 -10.34 -0.98
C THR A 73 -25.47 -9.58 0.36
N TYR A 74 -24.30 -9.31 0.94
CA TYR A 74 -24.14 -8.55 2.17
C TYR A 74 -24.07 -7.06 1.81
N GLU A 75 -25.10 -6.34 2.20
CA GLU A 75 -25.10 -4.87 2.20
C GLU A 75 -23.81 -4.35 2.85
N GLY A 76 -23.00 -3.69 2.02
CA GLY A 76 -22.06 -2.66 2.45
C GLY A 76 -21.20 -2.97 3.66
N ASP A 77 -20.34 -3.99 3.61
CA ASP A 77 -19.33 -4.10 4.66
C ASP A 77 -18.23 -3.05 4.42
N ILE A 78 -18.37 -1.92 5.14
CA ILE A 78 -17.49 -0.76 5.08
C ILE A 78 -16.42 -0.90 6.16
N PHE A 79 -15.63 -1.98 6.10
CA PHE A 79 -14.59 -2.23 7.10
C PHE A 79 -13.54 -1.11 7.15
N ILE A 80 -13.26 -0.46 6.01
CA ILE A 80 -12.33 0.67 5.93
C ILE A 80 -12.80 1.80 6.87
N ASP A 81 -14.11 2.02 7.02
CA ASP A 81 -14.59 3.04 7.93
C ASP A 81 -14.45 2.70 9.40
N ARG A 82 -14.43 1.40 9.71
CA ARG A 82 -14.21 0.84 11.04
C ARG A 82 -12.72 0.70 11.39
N LEU A 83 -11.80 1.00 10.48
CA LEU A 83 -10.36 0.91 10.76
C LEU A 83 -9.96 1.87 11.87
N ASP A 84 -9.31 1.30 12.87
CA ASP A 84 -8.67 2.06 13.93
C ASP A 84 -7.44 2.83 13.37
N LEU A 85 -7.40 4.12 13.69
CA LEU A 85 -6.35 5.04 13.31
C LEU A 85 -5.14 5.01 14.25
N ASN A 86 -5.11 4.09 15.22
CA ASN A 86 -3.97 3.89 16.09
C ASN A 86 -2.76 3.40 15.31
N LEU A 87 -1.62 4.05 15.56
CA LEU A 87 -0.36 3.73 14.92
C LEU A 87 0.22 2.47 15.55
N ARG A 88 0.55 1.48 14.71
CA ARG A 88 1.32 0.31 15.12
C ARG A 88 2.73 0.38 14.56
N THR A 89 3.69 0.15 15.42
CA THR A 89 5.12 0.10 15.06
C THR A 89 5.69 -1.31 15.14
N GLY A 90 5.01 -2.23 15.82
CA GLY A 90 5.45 -3.60 16.01
C GLY A 90 4.30 -4.51 16.44
N PRO A 91 4.62 -5.78 16.72
CA PRO A 91 3.63 -6.81 17.05
C PRO A 91 2.98 -6.59 18.40
N THR A 92 1.72 -6.99 18.49
CA THR A 92 0.98 -6.96 19.75
C THR A 92 1.34 -8.19 20.58
N LEU A 93 1.36 -8.05 21.91
CA LEU A 93 1.49 -9.20 22.81
C LEU A 93 0.31 -10.16 22.62
N GLU A 94 0.64 -11.44 22.49
CA GLU A 94 -0.34 -12.50 22.25
C GLU A 94 -1.33 -12.58 23.42
N ASN A 95 -2.63 -12.55 23.11
CA ASN A 95 -3.69 -12.83 24.06
C ASN A 95 -4.52 -14.01 23.52
N PRO A 96 -4.51 -15.18 24.18
CA PRO A 96 -5.27 -16.35 23.72
C PRO A 96 -6.78 -16.14 23.62
N LYS A 97 -7.34 -15.12 24.29
CA LYS A 97 -8.76 -14.75 24.22
C LYS A 97 -9.09 -13.81 23.06
N CYS A 98 -8.07 -13.26 22.39
CA CYS A 98 -8.24 -12.40 21.24
C CYS A 98 -8.33 -13.23 19.96
N LYS A 99 -9.44 -13.08 19.24
CA LYS A 99 -9.69 -13.79 17.97
C LYS A 99 -8.58 -13.54 16.94
N VAL A 100 -8.08 -12.31 16.84
CA VAL A 100 -6.97 -11.96 15.93
C VAL A 100 -5.70 -12.72 16.32
N CYS A 101 -5.31 -12.74 17.59
CA CYS A 101 -4.15 -13.51 18.04
C CYS A 101 -4.31 -15.01 17.78
N SER A 102 -5.48 -15.58 18.05
CA SER A 102 -5.74 -17.00 17.79
C SER A 102 -5.62 -17.35 16.31
N LEU A 103 -6.15 -16.51 15.42
CA LEU A 103 -6.05 -16.71 13.97
C LEU A 103 -4.63 -16.52 13.45
N VAL A 104 -3.89 -15.51 13.93
CA VAL A 104 -2.49 -15.30 13.57
C VAL A 104 -1.64 -16.49 14.02
N LYS A 105 -1.84 -16.97 15.25
CA LYS A 105 -1.16 -18.17 15.74
C LYS A 105 -1.44 -19.36 14.85
N TRP A 106 -2.72 -19.65 14.60
CA TRP A 106 -3.13 -20.74 13.72
C TRP A 106 -2.50 -20.63 12.33
N LEU A 107 -2.51 -19.45 11.69
CA LEU A 107 -1.88 -19.24 10.38
C LEU A 107 -0.36 -19.44 10.38
N LEU A 108 0.31 -19.12 11.48
CA LEU A 108 1.77 -19.23 11.58
C LEU A 108 2.23 -20.62 12.04
N THR A 109 1.36 -21.42 12.67
CA THR A 109 1.73 -22.75 13.20
C THR A 109 1.13 -23.91 12.42
N GLU A 110 -0.11 -23.80 11.97
CA GLU A 110 -0.78 -24.87 11.22
C GLU A 110 -0.34 -24.88 9.76
N ARG A 111 -0.28 -26.07 9.19
CA ARG A 111 0.20 -26.32 7.82
C ARG A 111 -0.92 -26.70 6.87
N ASP A 112 -2.07 -26.06 7.05
CA ASP A 112 -3.24 -26.31 6.23
C ASP A 112 -2.99 -25.87 4.77
N PRO A 113 -3.52 -26.61 3.79
CA PRO A 113 -3.54 -26.18 2.38
C PRO A 113 -4.28 -24.85 2.21
N TYR A 114 -3.91 -24.11 1.17
CA TYR A 114 -4.48 -22.79 0.84
C TYR A 114 -6.01 -22.77 0.83
N GLU A 115 -6.64 -23.74 0.18
CA GLU A 115 -8.09 -23.82 0.03
C GLU A 115 -8.77 -23.98 1.39
N SER A 116 -8.24 -24.86 2.24
CA SER A 116 -8.73 -25.07 3.60
C SER A 116 -8.57 -23.80 4.45
N THR A 117 -7.43 -23.12 4.31
CA THR A 117 -7.18 -21.86 5.02
C THR A 117 -8.17 -20.77 4.61
N VAL A 118 -8.41 -20.60 3.31
CA VAL A 118 -9.37 -19.62 2.80
C VAL A 118 -10.79 -19.95 3.23
N VAL A 119 -11.20 -21.22 3.17
CA VAL A 119 -12.54 -21.66 3.62
C VAL A 119 -12.74 -21.38 5.11
N ALA A 120 -11.72 -21.59 5.94
CA ALA A 120 -11.78 -21.30 7.36
C ALA A 120 -11.85 -19.78 7.67
N LEU A 121 -11.17 -18.95 6.88
CA LEU A 121 -11.15 -17.50 7.06
C LEU A 121 -12.35 -16.77 6.44
N TYR A 122 -12.95 -17.31 5.38
CA TYR A 122 -14.03 -16.66 4.64
C TYR A 122 -15.26 -16.22 5.48
N PRO A 123 -15.69 -16.96 6.53
CA PRO A 123 -16.81 -16.55 7.37
C PRO A 123 -16.51 -15.36 8.29
N GLU A 124 -15.23 -15.04 8.53
CA GLU A 124 -14.82 -14.01 9.48
C GLU A 124 -15.17 -12.60 8.99
N ASP A 125 -15.27 -11.65 9.94
CA ASP A 125 -15.50 -10.24 9.63
C ASP A 125 -14.30 -9.67 8.84
N PRO A 126 -14.52 -8.92 7.73
CA PRO A 126 -13.46 -8.24 6.98
C PRO A 126 -12.50 -7.40 7.82
N LEU A 127 -12.98 -6.75 8.89
CA LEU A 127 -12.13 -6.03 9.85
C LEU A 127 -11.20 -6.98 10.58
N ILE A 128 -11.69 -8.14 11.04
CA ILE A 128 -10.87 -9.16 11.69
C ILE A 128 -9.81 -9.70 10.73
N LEU A 129 -10.18 -9.99 9.47
CA LEU A 129 -9.21 -10.42 8.45
C LEU A 129 -8.12 -9.38 8.20
N PHE A 130 -8.50 -8.09 8.13
CA PHE A 130 -7.54 -7.00 8.00
C PHE A 130 -6.63 -6.89 9.22
N GLU A 131 -7.17 -7.01 10.44
CA GLU A 131 -6.37 -6.99 11.67
C GLU A 131 -5.40 -8.17 11.78
N VAL A 132 -5.80 -9.36 11.31
CA VAL A 132 -4.91 -10.54 11.20
C VAL A 132 -3.74 -10.23 10.28
N MET A 133 -4.01 -9.67 9.08
CA MET A 133 -2.93 -9.25 8.18
C MET A 133 -2.05 -8.18 8.80
N ARG A 134 -2.65 -7.17 9.44
CA ARG A 134 -1.94 -6.07 10.10
C ARG A 134 -1.00 -6.58 11.18
N GLU A 135 -1.43 -7.55 11.98
CA GLU A 135 -0.62 -8.21 13.00
C GLU A 135 0.50 -9.06 12.37
N ILE A 136 0.24 -9.79 11.28
CA ILE A 136 1.30 -10.52 10.54
C ILE A 136 2.36 -9.56 9.99
N TRP A 137 1.95 -8.48 9.33
CA TRP A 137 2.87 -7.49 8.76
C TRP A 137 3.71 -6.78 9.82
N SER A 138 3.14 -6.58 11.02
CA SER A 138 3.87 -6.01 12.14
C SER A 138 5.01 -6.88 12.65
N ARG A 139 4.99 -8.18 12.33
CA ARG A 139 6.02 -9.16 12.70
C ARG A 139 7.15 -9.24 11.68
N PHE A 140 7.03 -8.64 10.49
CA PHE A 140 8.11 -8.63 9.51
C PHE A 140 9.35 -7.94 10.10
N THR A 141 10.48 -8.64 10.09
CA THR A 141 11.78 -8.10 10.53
C THR A 141 12.22 -6.95 9.65
N THR A 142 11.99 -7.07 8.34
CA THR A 142 12.32 -6.08 7.31
C THR A 142 11.04 -5.53 6.68
N LYS A 143 10.94 -4.21 6.53
CA LYS A 143 9.78 -3.60 5.86
C LYS A 143 9.85 -3.89 4.37
N VAL A 144 8.70 -4.24 3.79
CA VAL A 144 8.66 -4.77 2.43
C VAL A 144 8.86 -3.71 1.36
N LEU A 145 8.61 -2.42 1.65
CA LEU A 145 8.77 -1.32 0.70
C LEU A 145 9.60 -0.15 1.28
N PRO A 146 10.90 -0.06 0.97
CA PRO A 146 11.71 1.10 1.28
C PRO A 146 11.40 2.23 0.29
N PHE A 147 11.65 3.47 0.69
CA PHE A 147 11.58 4.63 -0.19
C PHE A 147 12.93 5.32 -0.27
N SER A 148 13.40 5.53 -1.50
CA SER A 148 14.63 6.27 -1.75
C SER A 148 14.48 7.77 -1.45
N GLU A 149 15.60 8.45 -1.22
CA GLU A 149 15.64 9.90 -0.96
C GLU A 149 14.95 10.70 -2.07
N GLN A 150 15.21 10.34 -3.34
CA GLN A 150 14.61 11.02 -4.48
C GLN A 150 13.09 10.84 -4.47
N HIS A 151 12.60 9.63 -4.22
CA HIS A 151 11.16 9.38 -4.16
C HIS A 151 10.50 10.21 -3.04
N VAL A 152 11.10 10.27 -1.84
CA VAL A 152 10.59 11.10 -0.74
C VAL A 152 10.63 12.59 -1.09
N LYS A 153 11.71 13.09 -1.71
CA LYS A 153 11.86 14.48 -2.13
C LYS A 153 10.72 14.94 -3.04
N TYR A 154 10.35 14.14 -4.05
CA TYR A 154 9.29 14.50 -4.99
C TYR A 154 7.89 14.28 -4.41
N SER A 155 7.66 13.14 -3.76
CA SER A 155 6.34 12.79 -3.22
C SER A 155 5.89 13.68 -2.07
N THR A 156 6.80 14.26 -1.27
CA THR A 156 6.41 15.18 -0.19
C THR A 156 5.96 16.56 -0.69
N ARG A 157 6.21 16.87 -1.96
CA ARG A 157 5.85 18.14 -2.60
C ARG A 157 4.65 18.01 -3.55
N ILE A 158 4.13 16.79 -3.71
CA ILE A 158 3.04 16.43 -4.62
C ILE A 158 2.02 15.63 -3.82
N SER A 159 0.75 16.02 -3.88
CA SER A 159 -0.34 15.26 -3.27
C SER A 159 -1.47 15.08 -4.26
N TYR A 160 -1.71 13.82 -4.65
CA TYR A 160 -2.88 13.47 -5.46
C TYR A 160 -4.19 13.79 -4.75
N LEU A 161 -4.19 13.75 -3.42
CA LEU A 161 -5.38 14.01 -2.61
C LEU A 161 -5.81 15.48 -2.63
N SER A 162 -4.85 16.42 -2.75
CA SER A 162 -5.17 17.85 -2.85
C SER A 162 -5.50 18.30 -4.27
N LEU A 163 -5.11 17.51 -5.28
CA LEU A 163 -5.22 17.89 -6.69
C LEU A 163 -6.66 18.31 -7.08
N PRO A 164 -7.71 17.51 -6.81
CA PRO A 164 -9.07 17.82 -7.25
C PRO A 164 -9.76 18.91 -6.43
N VAL A 165 -9.21 19.24 -5.27
CA VAL A 165 -9.79 20.25 -4.36
C VAL A 165 -9.23 21.63 -4.68
N GLY A 166 -7.92 21.70 -4.94
CA GLY A 166 -7.22 22.97 -5.16
C GLY A 166 -7.17 23.42 -6.61
N TYR A 167 -7.31 22.51 -7.57
CA TYR A 167 -7.10 22.80 -9.00
C TYR A 167 -5.68 23.32 -9.32
N PHE A 168 -4.74 23.06 -8.42
CA PHE A 168 -3.35 23.49 -8.51
C PHE A 168 -2.48 22.33 -8.95
N TYR A 169 -1.88 22.47 -10.14
CA TYR A 169 -0.89 21.56 -10.65
C TYR A 169 0.51 22.05 -10.33
N LYS A 170 1.42 21.13 -9.99
CA LYS A 170 2.83 21.44 -9.82
C LYS A 170 3.66 20.49 -10.65
N SER A 171 4.33 21.01 -11.66
CA SER A 171 5.23 20.21 -12.48
C SER A 171 6.36 19.64 -11.60
N PRO A 172 6.62 18.33 -11.64
CA PRO A 172 7.71 17.72 -10.90
C PRO A 172 9.08 18.17 -11.42
N LEU A 173 9.18 18.55 -12.70
CA LEU A 173 10.42 19.07 -13.29
C LEU A 173 10.76 20.48 -12.80
N ASN A 174 9.75 21.28 -12.43
CA ASN A 174 9.89 22.65 -11.97
C ASN A 174 9.37 22.81 -10.53
N ILE A 175 9.84 21.95 -9.65
CA ILE A 175 9.25 21.79 -8.32
C ILE A 175 9.51 22.97 -7.36
N ASP A 176 10.31 23.95 -7.76
CA ASP A 176 10.53 25.18 -7.01
C ASP A 176 9.69 26.34 -7.55
N GLU A 177 9.01 26.16 -8.69
CA GLU A 177 8.07 27.14 -9.25
C GLU A 177 6.70 27.09 -8.55
N PRO A 178 5.93 28.20 -8.59
CA PRO A 178 4.55 28.22 -8.11
C PRO A 178 3.68 27.19 -8.83
N ALA A 179 2.66 26.69 -8.13
CA ALA A 179 1.67 25.82 -8.76
C ALA A 179 0.79 26.59 -9.75
N GLU A 180 0.45 25.95 -10.86
CA GLU A 180 -0.41 26.49 -11.91
C GLU A 180 -1.87 26.14 -11.62
N LEU A 181 -2.77 27.11 -11.81
CA LEU A 181 -4.21 26.84 -11.74
C LEU A 181 -4.67 26.24 -13.08
N MET A 182 -5.27 25.04 -13.04
CA MET A 182 -5.73 24.34 -14.24
C MET A 182 -7.16 23.83 -14.08
N GLU A 183 -7.93 23.88 -15.16
CA GLU A 183 -9.27 23.26 -15.22
C GLU A 183 -9.19 21.74 -15.04
N TRP A 184 -10.25 21.15 -14.48
CA TRP A 184 -10.26 19.73 -14.10
C TRP A 184 -9.79 18.75 -15.19
N PRO A 185 -10.27 18.83 -16.46
CA PRO A 185 -9.80 17.90 -17.49
C PRO A 185 -8.29 18.02 -17.77
N ALA A 186 -7.78 19.25 -17.86
CA ALA A 186 -6.36 19.50 -18.10
C ALA A 186 -5.50 19.08 -16.91
N LEU A 187 -6.01 19.26 -15.69
CA LEU A 187 -5.36 18.84 -14.45
C LEU A 187 -5.18 17.32 -14.38
N MET A 188 -6.22 16.58 -14.79
CA MET A 188 -6.19 15.13 -14.88
C MET A 188 -5.15 14.64 -15.89
N ASP A 189 -5.14 15.24 -17.07
CA ASP A 189 -4.14 14.95 -18.10
C ASP A 189 -2.72 15.26 -17.60
N ALA A 190 -2.51 16.39 -16.93
CA ALA A 190 -1.21 16.75 -16.35
C ALA A 190 -0.77 15.81 -15.21
N SER A 191 -1.71 15.22 -14.47
CA SER A 191 -1.42 14.24 -13.41
C SER A 191 -0.79 12.94 -13.92
N ALA A 192 -0.92 12.65 -15.23
CA ALA A 192 -0.22 11.53 -15.86
C ALA A 192 1.30 11.67 -15.76
N GLU A 193 1.82 12.91 -15.72
CA GLU A 193 3.25 13.16 -15.52
C GLU A 193 3.72 12.70 -14.13
N TRP A 194 2.92 12.98 -13.09
CA TRP A 194 3.18 12.47 -11.74
C TRP A 194 3.11 10.95 -11.71
N THR A 195 2.14 10.37 -12.42
CA THR A 195 1.90 8.92 -12.42
C THR A 195 3.08 8.19 -13.02
N ASN A 196 3.59 8.65 -14.17
CA ASN A 196 4.76 8.06 -14.80
C ASN A 196 6.00 8.12 -13.90
N GLY A 197 6.30 9.28 -13.31
CA GLY A 197 7.46 9.42 -12.43
C GLY A 197 7.36 8.60 -11.14
N PHE A 198 6.19 8.50 -10.52
CA PHE A 198 6.01 7.68 -9.33
C PHE A 198 6.00 6.18 -9.63
N MET A 199 5.54 5.77 -10.81
CA MET A 199 5.74 4.39 -11.27
C MET A 199 7.23 4.06 -11.40
N TYR A 200 8.03 4.96 -11.99
CA TYR A 200 9.50 4.79 -12.06
C TYR A 200 10.10 4.61 -10.66
N PHE A 201 9.81 5.52 -9.73
CA PHE A 201 10.34 5.42 -8.37
C PHE A 201 9.89 4.15 -7.65
N LEU A 202 8.60 3.78 -7.75
CA LEU A 202 8.08 2.57 -7.12
C LEU A 202 8.79 1.32 -7.65
N ARG A 203 9.00 1.20 -8.96
CA ARG A 203 9.72 0.05 -9.53
C ARG A 203 11.18 0.01 -9.06
N LYS A 204 11.86 1.16 -9.03
CA LYS A 204 13.24 1.28 -8.54
C LYS A 204 13.36 0.90 -7.07
N ASP A 205 12.44 1.41 -6.23
CA ASP A 205 12.40 1.19 -4.79
C ASP A 205 11.99 -0.26 -4.44
N ILE A 206 11.09 -0.87 -5.22
CA ILE A 206 10.76 -2.29 -5.10
C ILE A 206 11.98 -3.13 -5.43
N GLY A 207 12.59 -2.91 -6.59
CA GLY A 207 13.82 -3.59 -7.05
C GLY A 207 13.73 -5.13 -7.05
N GLU A 208 14.88 -5.78 -7.26
CA GLU A 208 15.03 -7.24 -7.23
C GLU A 208 15.44 -7.73 -5.83
N ARG A 209 14.55 -7.59 -4.84
CA ARG A 209 14.79 -8.01 -3.44
C ARG A 209 14.12 -9.35 -3.09
N GLY A 210 14.04 -10.24 -4.08
CA GLY A 210 13.44 -11.58 -3.94
C GLY A 210 12.02 -11.54 -3.37
N ILE A 211 11.80 -12.33 -2.31
CA ILE A 211 10.48 -12.46 -1.67
C ILE A 211 9.92 -11.15 -1.13
N LEU A 212 10.77 -10.22 -0.65
CA LEU A 212 10.31 -8.92 -0.13
C LEU A 212 9.62 -8.11 -1.23
N SER A 213 10.18 -8.09 -2.44
CA SER A 213 9.57 -7.43 -3.60
C SER A 213 8.22 -8.06 -3.95
N HIS A 214 8.15 -9.39 -4.00
CA HIS A 214 6.90 -10.09 -4.31
C HIS A 214 5.82 -9.86 -3.24
N VAL A 215 6.18 -9.88 -1.95
CA VAL A 215 5.24 -9.60 -0.86
C VAL A 215 4.75 -8.14 -0.91
N ALA A 216 5.63 -7.17 -1.16
CA ALA A 216 5.23 -5.77 -1.32
C ALA A 216 4.23 -5.62 -2.48
N CYS A 217 4.58 -6.17 -3.65
CA CYS A 217 3.73 -6.14 -4.84
C CYS A 217 2.37 -6.79 -4.60
N PHE A 218 2.35 -7.98 -4.00
CA PHE A 218 1.11 -8.68 -3.64
C PHE A 218 0.22 -7.85 -2.71
N ILE A 219 0.79 -7.30 -1.63
CA ILE A 219 0.03 -6.54 -0.64
C ILE A 219 -0.53 -5.26 -1.27
N PHE A 220 0.30 -4.42 -1.88
CA PHE A 220 -0.15 -3.13 -2.42
C PHE A 220 -1.11 -3.32 -3.61
N CYS A 221 -0.87 -4.28 -4.50
CA CYS A 221 -1.79 -4.57 -5.60
C CYS A 221 -3.18 -4.93 -5.08
N ASN A 222 -3.27 -5.82 -4.08
CA ASN A 222 -4.56 -6.24 -3.53
C ASN A 222 -5.23 -5.16 -2.67
N LEU A 223 -4.47 -4.38 -1.89
CA LEU A 223 -5.04 -3.26 -1.14
C LEU A 223 -5.59 -2.17 -2.06
N ILE A 224 -4.91 -1.84 -3.17
CA ILE A 224 -5.42 -0.93 -4.20
C ILE A 224 -6.70 -1.48 -4.82
N ARG A 225 -6.74 -2.78 -5.16
CA ARG A 225 -7.96 -3.44 -5.66
C ARG A 225 -9.10 -3.32 -4.65
N ILE A 226 -8.89 -3.67 -3.38
CA ILE A 226 -9.90 -3.59 -2.32
C ILE A 226 -10.42 -2.16 -2.17
N MET A 227 -9.52 -1.18 -2.12
CA MET A 227 -9.87 0.23 -2.02
C MET A 227 -10.70 0.71 -3.22
N ARG A 228 -10.31 0.34 -4.44
CA ARG A 228 -11.06 0.65 -5.66
C ARG A 228 -12.48 0.09 -5.61
N HIS A 229 -12.64 -1.17 -5.19
CA HIS A 229 -13.97 -1.78 -5.04
C HIS A 229 -14.80 -1.06 -3.98
N HIS A 230 -14.19 -0.68 -2.87
CA HIS A 230 -14.86 0.04 -1.79
C HIS A 230 -15.35 1.42 -2.26
N ILE A 231 -14.47 2.21 -2.87
CA ILE A 231 -14.80 3.53 -3.41
C ILE A 231 -15.85 3.43 -4.52
N SER A 232 -15.77 2.43 -5.40
CA SER A 232 -16.77 2.21 -6.45
C SER A 232 -18.20 2.04 -5.94
N LYS A 233 -18.40 1.63 -4.67
CA LYS A 233 -19.74 1.49 -4.06
C LYS A 233 -20.36 2.84 -3.69
N ILE A 234 -19.56 3.85 -3.39
CA ILE A 234 -20.01 5.18 -2.94
C ILE A 234 -20.05 6.22 -4.07
N LEU A 235 -19.53 5.87 -5.25
CA LEU A 235 -19.54 6.75 -6.43
C LEU A 235 -20.86 6.72 -7.18
N ARG A 236 -21.20 7.87 -7.76
CA ARG A 236 -22.33 7.99 -8.70
C ARG A 236 -22.03 7.18 -9.98
N PRO A 237 -23.05 6.59 -10.62
CA PRO A 237 -22.88 5.76 -11.81
C PRO A 237 -22.08 6.45 -12.94
N GLU A 238 -22.30 7.74 -13.15
CA GLU A 238 -21.69 8.54 -14.23
C GLU A 238 -20.16 8.65 -14.07
N VAL A 239 -19.66 8.54 -12.84
CA VAL A 239 -18.22 8.57 -12.54
C VAL A 239 -17.55 7.21 -12.77
N LYS A 240 -18.33 6.12 -12.80
CA LYS A 240 -17.81 4.75 -12.97
C LYS A 240 -17.41 4.43 -14.41
N GLU A 241 -17.96 5.15 -15.37
CA GLU A 241 -17.67 4.98 -16.81
C GLU A 241 -16.40 5.72 -17.26
N LEU A 242 -15.79 6.49 -16.35
CA LEU A 242 -14.57 7.25 -16.64
C LEU A 242 -13.32 6.35 -16.65
N GLN A 243 -12.23 6.88 -17.21
CA GLN A 243 -10.98 6.16 -17.44
C GLN A 243 -10.47 5.44 -16.16
N PRO A 244 -10.29 4.10 -16.18
CA PRO A 244 -10.00 3.31 -14.97
C PRO A 244 -8.75 3.71 -14.20
N GLN A 245 -7.72 4.23 -14.87
CA GLN A 245 -6.48 4.68 -14.24
C GLN A 245 -6.72 5.87 -13.29
N PHE A 246 -7.68 6.72 -13.63
CA PHE A 246 -8.00 7.96 -12.93
C PHE A 246 -9.14 7.82 -11.93
N HIS A 247 -9.61 6.60 -11.68
CA HIS A 247 -10.78 6.31 -10.86
C HIS A 247 -10.77 7.01 -9.49
N ILE A 248 -9.64 6.94 -8.76
CA ILE A 248 -9.54 7.54 -7.42
C ILE A 248 -9.54 9.07 -7.48
N LEU A 249 -8.89 9.67 -8.47
CA LEU A 249 -8.92 11.11 -8.66
C LEU A 249 -10.33 11.63 -8.98
N TYR A 250 -11.06 10.95 -9.87
CA TYR A 250 -12.47 11.26 -10.10
C TYR A 250 -13.33 11.08 -8.86
N ALA A 251 -13.03 10.05 -8.05
CA ALA A 251 -13.72 9.81 -6.80
C ALA A 251 -13.51 10.95 -5.80
N ILE A 252 -12.29 11.44 -5.67
CA ILE A 252 -11.96 12.59 -4.83
C ILE A 252 -12.68 13.84 -5.34
N ASN A 253 -12.75 14.07 -6.65
CA ASN A 253 -13.48 15.23 -7.19
C ASN A 253 -14.99 15.18 -6.87
N ASP A 254 -15.63 14.01 -6.95
CA ASP A 254 -17.06 13.86 -6.64
C ASP A 254 -17.35 13.91 -5.12
N ARG A 255 -16.50 13.29 -4.30
CA ARG A 255 -16.69 13.11 -2.85
C ARG A 255 -15.38 13.35 -2.07
N PRO A 256 -14.85 14.60 -2.04
CA PRO A 256 -13.48 14.86 -1.60
C PRO A 256 -13.23 14.44 -0.15
N PHE A 257 -14.09 14.83 0.79
CA PHE A 257 -13.91 14.49 2.20
C PHE A 257 -13.97 12.99 2.46
N LEU A 258 -14.94 12.30 1.86
CA LEU A 258 -15.16 10.87 2.10
C LEU A 258 -14.02 10.04 1.51
N VAL A 259 -13.66 10.28 0.25
CA VAL A 259 -12.60 9.50 -0.43
C VAL A 259 -11.24 9.80 0.17
N HIS A 260 -10.94 11.07 0.50
CA HIS A 260 -9.72 11.43 1.21
C HIS A 260 -9.62 10.69 2.55
N GLN A 261 -10.71 10.67 3.34
CA GLN A 261 -10.73 9.96 4.61
C GLN A 261 -10.46 8.44 4.43
N LEU A 262 -11.05 7.80 3.41
CA LEU A 262 -10.84 6.38 3.14
C LEU A 262 -9.39 6.07 2.75
N VAL A 263 -8.79 6.88 1.87
CA VAL A 263 -7.38 6.73 1.47
C VAL A 263 -6.45 6.93 2.66
N ALA A 264 -6.66 8.02 3.43
CA ALA A 264 -5.86 8.34 4.60
C ALA A 264 -5.99 7.28 5.71
N LYS A 265 -7.19 6.73 5.96
CA LYS A 265 -7.40 5.63 6.92
C LYS A 265 -6.58 4.40 6.54
N MET A 266 -6.69 3.95 5.28
CA MET A 266 -5.94 2.80 4.80
C MET A 266 -4.43 3.04 4.86
N ALA A 267 -3.97 4.21 4.38
CA ALA A 267 -2.55 4.57 4.42
C ALA A 267 -2.01 4.58 5.84
N LYS A 268 -2.72 5.24 6.77
CA LYS A 268 -2.37 5.32 8.19
C LYS A 268 -2.26 3.95 8.85
N ALA A 269 -3.13 3.01 8.46
CA ALA A 269 -3.15 1.67 9.02
C ALA A 269 -1.93 0.81 8.64
N ILE A 270 -1.23 1.12 7.54
CA ILE A 270 -0.18 0.25 6.99
C ILE A 270 1.21 0.89 6.87
N PHE A 271 1.34 2.22 6.83
CA PHE A 271 2.60 2.85 6.42
C PHE A 271 3.79 2.47 7.33
N LEU A 272 3.64 2.47 8.66
CA LEU A 272 4.71 2.05 9.59
C LEU A 272 4.96 0.53 9.60
N LEU A 273 4.02 -0.25 9.07
CA LEU A 273 4.10 -1.71 9.08
C LEU A 273 4.80 -2.24 7.85
N LEU A 274 4.58 -1.61 6.70
CA LEU A 274 5.05 -2.10 5.41
C LEU A 274 6.17 -1.26 4.79
N THR A 275 6.34 -0.01 5.24
CA THR A 275 7.24 0.94 4.58
C THR A 275 8.29 1.51 5.50
N GLU A 276 9.42 1.89 4.90
CA GLU A 276 10.47 2.65 5.57
C GLU A 276 11.25 3.51 4.60
N PHE A 277 12.17 4.31 5.13
CA PHE A 277 13.19 4.97 4.33
C PHE A 277 14.33 4.02 4.01
N ASP A 278 14.86 4.10 2.79
CA ASP A 278 16.04 3.33 2.39
C ASP A 278 17.15 3.52 3.45
N PRO A 279 17.67 2.44 4.05
CA PRO A 279 18.74 2.52 5.06
C PRO A 279 19.98 3.29 4.57
N ASN A 280 20.26 3.27 3.27
CA ASN A 280 21.39 3.97 2.67
C ASN A 280 21.23 5.50 2.70
N TRP A 281 20.01 6.01 2.90
CA TRP A 281 19.72 7.44 2.98
C TRP A 281 20.15 8.08 4.31
N ILE A 282 20.20 7.32 5.42
CA ILE A 282 20.34 7.87 6.78
C ILE A 282 21.76 8.41 7.09
N ARG A 283 22.64 8.59 6.09
CA ARG A 283 24.04 9.02 6.33
C ARG A 283 24.30 10.53 6.27
N SER A 284 23.44 11.38 5.69
CA SER A 284 23.93 12.70 5.27
C SER A 284 23.17 13.97 5.67
N TYR A 285 21.87 13.99 6.01
CA TYR A 285 21.18 15.30 6.10
C TYR A 285 20.29 15.61 7.31
N HIS A 286 19.91 14.61 8.11
CA HIS A 286 19.16 14.89 9.33
C HIS A 286 19.75 14.12 10.49
N VAL A 287 20.21 14.86 11.51
CA VAL A 287 20.54 14.32 12.83
C VAL A 287 19.23 13.81 13.43
N VAL A 288 18.78 12.64 12.98
CA VAL A 288 17.84 11.84 13.74
C VAL A 288 18.61 11.51 15.00
N ASP A 289 18.17 12.11 16.12
CA ASP A 289 18.67 11.76 17.43
C ASP A 289 18.54 10.23 17.59
N MET A 290 19.66 9.52 17.40
CA MET A 290 19.75 8.06 17.39
C MET A 290 19.30 7.46 18.72
N SER A 291 19.09 8.30 19.76
CA SER A 291 18.52 7.88 21.03
C SER A 291 17.01 7.61 20.99
N ARG A 292 16.31 7.99 19.91
CA ARG A 292 14.85 7.80 19.75
C ARG A 292 14.54 6.96 18.50
N PRO A 293 13.62 5.98 18.60
CA PRO A 293 13.13 5.25 17.43
C PRO A 293 12.65 6.21 16.34
N LYS A 294 13.10 6.02 15.09
CA LYS A 294 12.76 6.86 13.93
C LYS A 294 11.25 6.96 13.72
N GLU A 295 10.53 5.89 14.08
CA GLU A 295 9.08 5.77 14.05
C GLU A 295 8.39 6.71 15.02
N LYS A 296 9.09 7.42 15.92
CA LYS A 296 8.53 8.50 16.76
C LYS A 296 8.65 9.88 16.13
N SER A 297 9.47 10.05 15.10
CA SER A 297 9.62 11.32 14.41
C SER A 297 8.33 11.68 13.66
N PHE A 298 7.79 12.87 13.93
CA PHE A 298 6.63 13.40 13.20
C PHE A 298 6.92 13.50 11.69
N TRP A 299 8.09 14.00 11.34
CA TRP A 299 8.50 14.15 9.94
C TRP A 299 8.59 12.80 9.23
N TYR A 300 9.22 11.79 9.85
CA TYR A 300 9.28 10.43 9.31
C TYR A 300 7.88 9.86 9.04
N ARG A 301 6.98 10.00 10.02
CA ARG A 301 5.60 9.53 9.88
C ARG A 301 4.83 10.25 8.79
N PHE A 302 4.96 11.57 8.75
CA PHE A 302 4.30 12.43 7.77
C PHE A 302 4.71 12.07 6.35
N CYS A 303 6.02 11.96 6.10
CA CYS A 303 6.54 11.57 4.80
C CYS A 303 6.01 10.21 4.37
N LEU A 304 6.19 9.16 5.18
CA LEU A 304 5.71 7.81 4.82
C LEU A 304 4.19 7.75 4.57
N SER A 305 3.39 8.48 5.37
CA SER A 305 1.93 8.56 5.15
C SER A 305 1.63 9.10 3.76
N ILE A 306 2.24 10.22 3.37
CA ILE A 306 2.05 10.84 2.04
C ILE A 306 2.50 9.90 0.93
N MET A 307 3.61 9.17 1.09
CA MET A 307 4.05 8.19 0.09
C MET A 307 2.97 7.15 -0.18
N VAL A 308 2.42 6.57 0.89
CA VAL A 308 1.41 5.51 0.81
C VAL A 308 0.07 6.06 0.30
N GLU A 309 -0.31 7.27 0.71
CA GLU A 309 -1.48 7.97 0.18
C GLU A 309 -1.36 8.19 -1.34
N ASN A 310 -0.19 8.64 -1.82
CA ASN A 310 0.08 8.82 -3.24
C ASN A 310 0.05 7.48 -4.01
N ILE A 311 0.58 6.39 -3.45
CA ILE A 311 0.48 5.04 -4.05
C ILE A 311 -0.99 4.65 -4.26
N PHE A 312 -1.82 4.85 -3.25
CA PHE A 312 -3.24 4.52 -3.34
C PHE A 312 -4.00 5.42 -4.32
N ALA A 313 -3.74 6.73 -4.26
CA ALA A 313 -4.42 7.71 -5.11
C ALA A 313 -4.02 7.61 -6.59
N MET A 314 -2.78 7.22 -6.87
CA MET A 314 -2.30 6.93 -8.24
C MET A 314 -3.08 5.76 -8.87
N ASN A 315 -3.58 4.80 -8.06
CA ASN A 315 -4.46 3.72 -8.51
C ASN A 315 -3.89 2.80 -9.62
N MET A 316 -2.56 2.72 -9.75
CA MET A 316 -1.89 1.92 -10.79
C MET A 316 -1.42 0.56 -10.26
N THR A 317 -2.31 -0.44 -10.23
CA THR A 317 -1.95 -1.82 -9.83
C THR A 317 -0.87 -2.44 -10.72
N LYS A 318 -0.83 -2.06 -12.01
CA LYS A 318 0.16 -2.58 -12.96
C LYS A 318 1.60 -2.24 -12.59
N ALA A 319 1.83 -1.17 -11.82
CA ALA A 319 3.15 -0.85 -11.28
C ALA A 319 3.70 -1.95 -10.35
N PHE A 320 2.82 -2.77 -9.78
CA PHE A 320 3.17 -3.87 -8.90
C PHE A 320 3.20 -5.22 -9.63
N TYR A 321 2.91 -5.29 -10.93
CA TYR A 321 2.95 -6.58 -11.63
C TYR A 321 4.39 -7.07 -11.80
N ASP A 322 4.55 -8.38 -11.74
CA ASP A 322 5.84 -9.04 -11.91
C ASP A 322 6.29 -9.00 -13.38
N GLY A 323 7.60 -8.89 -13.59
CA GLY A 323 8.20 -8.83 -14.94
C GLY A 323 7.89 -7.58 -15.77
N MET A 324 7.06 -6.64 -15.28
CA MET A 324 6.75 -5.40 -15.99
C MET A 324 7.86 -4.37 -15.81
N GLN A 325 8.30 -3.75 -16.91
CA GLN A 325 9.21 -2.60 -16.86
C GLN A 325 8.41 -1.30 -16.73
N ALA A 326 8.95 -0.29 -16.03
CA ALA A 326 8.22 0.96 -15.76
C ALA A 326 7.84 1.67 -17.08
N GLU A 327 8.76 1.63 -18.04
CA GLU A 327 8.69 2.23 -19.36
C GLU A 327 7.52 1.68 -20.18
N GLN A 328 7.18 0.40 -19.98
CA GLN A 328 6.05 -0.25 -20.66
C GLN A 328 4.69 0.23 -20.12
N LEU A 329 4.68 0.88 -18.95
CA LEU A 329 3.48 1.36 -18.28
C LEU A 329 3.26 2.85 -18.45
N TYR A 330 4.26 3.58 -18.95
CA TYR A 330 4.14 5.03 -19.07
C TYR A 330 3.00 5.41 -20.02
N LEU A 331 2.25 6.41 -19.59
CA LEU A 331 1.29 7.08 -20.44
C LEU A 331 2.05 7.97 -21.42
N HIS A 332 1.76 7.79 -22.71
CA HIS A 332 2.33 8.56 -23.80
C HIS A 332 1.23 9.27 -24.58
N TYR A 333 1.47 10.52 -24.93
CA TYR A 333 0.65 11.23 -25.92
C TYR A 333 1.17 10.96 -27.33
N SER A 334 0.32 11.16 -28.33
CA SER A 334 0.66 10.97 -29.74
C SER A 334 1.86 11.83 -30.19
N VAL A 335 2.06 12.99 -29.55
CA VAL A 335 3.18 13.91 -29.83
C VAL A 335 4.51 13.48 -29.23
N CYS A 336 4.59 12.35 -28.50
CA CYS A 336 5.79 11.98 -27.75
C CYS A 336 7.07 11.86 -28.60
N GLU A 337 6.93 11.40 -29.85
CA GLU A 337 8.07 11.25 -30.77
C GLU A 337 8.52 12.59 -31.33
N THR A 338 7.59 13.48 -31.64
CA THR A 338 7.86 14.78 -32.29
C THR A 338 8.16 15.90 -31.30
N ASN A 339 7.58 15.83 -30.09
CA ASN A 339 7.71 16.84 -29.04
C ASN A 339 7.70 16.18 -27.64
N PRO A 340 8.80 15.54 -27.23
CA PRO A 340 8.86 14.78 -25.98
C PRO A 340 8.70 15.64 -24.73
N SER A 341 8.94 16.96 -24.79
CA SER A 341 8.78 17.89 -23.65
C SER A 341 7.30 18.19 -23.32
N GLU A 342 6.37 17.90 -24.22
CA GLU A 342 4.93 18.01 -23.99
C GLU A 342 4.27 16.69 -23.58
N CYS A 343 5.02 15.58 -23.62
CA CYS A 343 4.51 14.28 -23.24
C CYS A 343 4.61 14.05 -21.72
N PRO A 344 3.60 13.46 -21.06
CA PRO A 344 3.66 13.17 -19.62
C PRO A 344 4.79 12.20 -19.22
N CYS A 345 5.39 11.47 -20.16
CA CYS A 345 6.57 10.64 -19.87
C CYS A 345 7.85 11.46 -19.60
N ARG A 346 7.86 12.78 -19.83
CA ARG A 346 9.04 13.64 -19.70
C ARG A 346 9.68 13.57 -18.31
N PHE A 347 8.88 13.50 -17.25
CA PHE A 347 9.41 13.39 -15.90
C PHE A 347 10.09 12.05 -15.66
N ALA A 348 9.46 10.94 -16.04
CA ALA A 348 10.07 9.62 -15.90
C ALA A 348 11.38 9.50 -16.71
N ARG A 349 11.39 9.99 -17.95
CA ARG A 349 12.62 10.04 -18.77
C ARG A 349 13.72 10.89 -18.15
N TYR A 350 13.38 12.02 -17.55
CA TYR A 350 14.33 12.84 -16.80
C TYR A 350 14.95 12.05 -15.64
N LEU A 351 14.12 11.32 -14.88
CA LEU A 351 14.58 10.49 -13.77
C LEU A 351 15.51 9.37 -14.24
N GLU A 352 15.18 8.69 -15.33
CA GLU A 352 16.02 7.64 -15.94
C GLU A 352 17.39 8.19 -16.37
N SER A 353 17.41 9.37 -16.98
CA SER A 353 18.67 10.00 -17.44
C SER A 353 19.55 10.55 -16.31
N SER A 354 18.96 10.79 -15.13
CA SER A 354 19.63 11.43 -13.99
C SER A 354 19.96 10.46 -12.84
N SER A 355 19.70 9.16 -13.04
CA SER A 355 19.77 8.11 -12.02
C SER A 355 21.08 7.34 -11.99
#